data_AF-A0A822Z077-F1
#
_entry.id   AF-A0A822Z077-F1
#
_cell.length_a   1.000
_cell.length_b   1.000
_cell.length_c   1.000
_cell.angle_alpha   90.00
_cell.angle_beta   90.00
_cell.angle_gamma   90.00
#
_symmetry.space_group_name_H-M   'P 1'
#
loop_
_entity.id
_entity.type
_entity.pdbx_description
1 polymer ?
#
loop_
_entity_poly.entity_id
_entity_poly.type
_entity_poly.pdbx_seq_one_letter_code
_entity_poly.pdbx_strand_id
1 'polypeptide(L)'
;MLTDGRIVAIKKSKKVEMVDEGQIKQFINELVILSKINHRNVVKLLGCCLETEVPLLVYEFISSGTLFNHIHDRRYLDPQYFQSSQFTEKSDVYSFGVVLVELLTGEKPISSFRPGENKSLATYFLSSMEENRLFEILDAQVVKKGEKAEIRN
;
A
#
# COMPACT_ATOMS: atom_id res chain seq x y z
N MET A 1 20.20 11.90 -3.95
CA MET A 1 21.20 10.88 -3.56
C MET A 1 22.15 11.52 -2.58
N LEU A 2 22.46 10.86 -1.47
CA LEU A 2 23.45 11.34 -0.50
C LEU A 2 24.88 11.11 -1.03
N THR A 3 25.87 11.73 -0.40
CA THR A 3 27.29 11.63 -0.79
C THR A 3 27.86 10.22 -0.66
N ASP A 4 27.27 9.39 0.18
CA ASP A 4 27.60 7.96 0.33
C ASP A 4 26.90 7.05 -0.69
N GLY A 5 26.19 7.62 -1.66
CA GLY A 5 25.47 6.88 -2.71
C GLY A 5 24.08 6.39 -2.31
N ARG A 6 23.62 6.58 -1.06
CA ARG A 6 22.27 6.17 -0.66
C ARG A 6 21.20 7.04 -1.32
N ILE A 7 20.18 6.37 -1.87
CA ILE A 7 18.97 7.03 -2.39
C ILE A 7 17.98 7.21 -1.24
N VAL A 8 17.42 8.41 -1.11
CA VAL A 8 16.51 8.80 -0.02
C VAL A 8 15.29 9.51 -0.58
N ALA A 9 14.17 9.43 0.15
CA ALA A 9 12.99 10.25 -0.11
C ALA A 9 13.05 11.50 0.78
N ILE A 10 12.82 12.67 0.19
CA ILE A 10 12.81 13.95 0.91
C ILE A 10 11.38 14.48 0.90
N LYS A 11 10.79 14.63 2.09
CA LYS A 11 9.52 15.31 2.28
C LYS A 11 9.81 16.75 2.68
N LYS A 12 9.48 17.69 1.78
CA LYS A 12 9.59 19.12 2.02
C LYS A 12 8.29 19.63 2.63
N SER A 13 8.36 20.27 3.80
CA SER A 13 7.21 20.93 4.41
C SER A 13 6.70 22.06 3.51
N LYS A 14 5.38 22.31 3.54
CA LYS A 14 4.80 23.41 2.77
C LYS A 14 5.36 24.74 3.28
N LYS A 15 5.71 25.63 2.35
CA LYS A 15 6.04 27.01 2.68
C LYS A 15 4.72 27.75 2.84
N VAL A 16 4.47 28.30 4.03
CA VAL A 16 3.35 29.22 4.26
C VAL A 16 3.96 30.58 4.61
N GLU A 17 3.38 31.63 4.06
CA GLU A 17 3.84 33.03 4.24
C GLU A 17 3.87 33.43 5.72
N MET A 18 3.00 32.83 6.52
CA MET A 18 3.02 32.88 7.98
C MET A 18 3.31 31.49 8.54
N VAL A 19 4.14 31.41 9.56
CA VAL A 19 4.45 30.15 10.25
C VAL A 19 3.17 29.65 10.94
N ASP A 20 2.57 28.60 10.39
CA ASP A 20 1.42 27.91 10.97
C ASP A 20 1.90 26.95 12.07
N GLU A 21 1.48 27.18 13.32
CA GLU A 21 1.75 26.29 14.45
C GLU A 21 1.29 24.85 14.16
N GLY A 22 0.22 24.67 13.37
CA GLY A 22 -0.25 23.37 12.91
C GLY A 22 0.79 22.62 12.09
N GLN A 23 1.49 23.31 11.18
CA GLN A 23 2.53 22.72 10.35
C GLN A 23 3.79 22.37 11.14
N ILE A 24 4.19 23.24 12.06
CA ILE A 24 5.29 22.93 12.99
C ILE A 24 4.93 21.67 13.78
N LYS A 25 3.73 21.62 14.34
CA LYS A 25 3.27 20.49 15.14
C LYS A 25 3.23 19.20 14.33
N GLN A 26 2.78 19.24 13.06
CA GLN A 26 2.81 18.08 12.16
C GLN A 26 4.23 17.57 11.94
N PHE A 27 5.17 18.47 11.65
CA PHE A 27 6.58 18.11 11.47
C PHE A 27 7.16 17.48 12.75
N ILE A 28 6.95 18.12 13.91
CA ILE A 28 7.46 17.62 15.19
C ILE A 28 6.85 16.26 15.52
N ASN A 29 5.54 16.09 15.34
CA ASN A 29 4.87 14.82 15.60
C ASN A 29 5.45 13.69 14.76
N GLU A 30 5.61 13.92 13.45
CA GLU A 30 6.16 12.92 12.54
C GLU A 30 7.61 12.56 12.90
N LEU A 31 8.44 13.57 13.21
CA LEU A 31 9.82 13.38 13.66
C LEU A 31 9.89 12.54 14.94
N VAL A 32 9.15 12.92 15.98
CA VAL A 32 9.19 12.26 17.30
C VAL A 32 8.64 10.85 17.25
N ILE A 33 7.55 10.62 16.51
CA ILE A 33 6.92 9.31 16.40
C ILE A 33 7.85 8.39 15.58
N LEU A 34 8.28 8.81 14.40
CA LEU A 34 9.04 7.95 13.50
C LEU A 34 10.50 7.77 13.94
N SER A 35 11.08 8.67 14.72
CA SER A 35 12.41 8.44 15.33
C SER A 35 12.40 7.29 16.35
N LYS A 36 11.23 6.95 16.90
CA LYS A 36 11.05 5.88 17.89
C LYS A 36 10.54 4.57 17.29
N ILE A 37 10.14 4.56 16.02
CA ILE A 37 9.59 3.37 15.35
C ILE A 37 10.66 2.77 14.44
N ASN A 38 10.98 1.51 14.66
CA ASN A 38 11.85 0.71 13.79
C ASN A 38 11.18 -0.62 13.50
N HIS A 39 10.40 -0.67 12.42
CA HIS A 39 9.63 -1.86 12.04
C HIS A 39 9.67 -2.08 10.53
N ARG A 40 9.81 -3.34 10.11
CA ARG A 40 9.95 -3.73 8.69
C ARG A 40 8.81 -3.29 7.75
N ASN A 41 7.64 -2.96 8.30
CA ASN A 41 6.46 -2.52 7.56
C ASN A 41 6.14 -1.03 7.77
N VAL A 42 7.05 -0.26 8.38
CA VAL A 42 6.92 1.18 8.55
C VAL A 42 8.13 1.83 7.88
N VAL A 43 7.88 2.80 7.00
CA VAL A 43 8.95 3.51 6.28
C VAL A 43 9.86 4.21 7.30
N LYS A 44 11.16 3.91 7.23
CA LYS A 44 12.15 4.39 8.17
C LYS A 44 12.48 5.86 7.93
N LEU A 45 12.32 6.66 8.99
CA LEU A 45 12.89 8.01 9.05
C LEU A 45 14.40 7.90 9.28
N LEU A 46 15.19 8.53 8.41
CA LEU A 46 16.65 8.59 8.50
C LEU A 46 17.13 9.84 9.23
N GLY A 47 16.37 10.93 9.16
CA GLY A 47 16.67 12.18 9.85
C GLY A 47 15.84 13.34 9.34
N CYS A 48 16.27 14.55 9.67
CA CYS A 48 15.67 15.79 9.18
C CYS A 48 16.76 16.81 8.84
N CYS A 49 16.40 17.82 8.05
CA CYS A 49 17.25 18.98 7.79
C CYS A 49 16.47 20.25 8.16
N LEU A 50 17.10 21.11 8.96
CA LEU A 50 16.55 22.37 9.46
C LEU A 50 17.31 23.60 8.94
N GLU A 51 18.38 23.39 8.17
CA GLU A 51 19.22 24.47 7.60
C GLU A 51 18.63 25.07 6.32
N THR A 52 17.46 24.59 5.90
CA THR A 52 16.73 25.06 4.71
C THR A 52 15.59 26.00 5.10
N GLU A 53 15.11 26.79 4.15
CA GLU A 53 14.01 27.75 4.35
C GLU A 53 12.74 27.12 4.94
N VAL A 54 12.49 25.85 4.62
CA VAL A 54 11.45 25.04 5.26
C VAL A 54 12.05 23.72 5.76
N PRO A 55 11.56 23.14 6.86
CA PRO A 55 12.05 21.85 7.36
C PRO A 55 11.88 20.74 6.34
N LEU A 56 12.85 19.82 6.32
CA LEU A 56 12.83 18.61 5.49
C LEU A 56 12.88 17.37 6.38
N LEU A 57 12.09 16.36 6.03
CA LEU A 57 12.21 15.01 6.59
C LEU A 57 12.84 14.09 5.55
N VAL A 58 13.80 13.27 5.98
CA VAL A 58 14.58 12.38 5.12
C VAL A 58 14.24 10.94 5.49
N TYR A 59 13.75 10.18 4.53
CA TYR A 59 13.33 8.78 4.70
C TYR A 59 14.14 7.86 3.80
N GLU A 60 14.11 6.56 4.12
CA GLU A 60 14.48 5.57 3.12
C GLU A 60 13.61 5.70 1.87
N PHE A 61 14.21 5.44 0.71
CA PHE A 61 13.47 5.48 -0.54
C PHE A 61 12.79 4.13 -0.81
N ILE A 62 11.47 4.17 -1.02
CA ILE A 62 10.68 3.00 -1.45
C ILE A 62 10.40 3.12 -2.95
N SER A 63 11.03 2.28 -3.76
CA SER A 63 10.95 2.34 -5.22
C SER A 63 9.59 1.93 -5.80
N SER A 64 8.82 1.14 -5.07
CA SER A 64 7.54 0.59 -5.54
C SER A 64 6.37 1.59 -5.49
N GLY A 65 6.60 2.84 -5.10
CA GLY A 65 5.54 3.86 -5.01
C GLY A 65 4.56 3.62 -3.85
N THR A 66 3.43 4.33 -3.86
CA THR A 66 2.40 4.24 -2.82
C THR A 66 1.33 3.20 -3.16
N LEU A 67 0.66 2.66 -2.14
CA LEU A 67 -0.51 1.82 -2.34
C LEU A 67 -1.58 2.53 -3.18
N PHE A 68 -1.78 3.84 -2.96
CA PHE A 68 -2.70 4.67 -3.74
C PHE A 68 -2.46 4.50 -5.26
N ASN A 69 -1.21 4.57 -5.71
CA ASN A 69 -0.87 4.43 -7.12
C ASN A 69 -1.20 3.04 -7.68
N HIS A 70 -1.09 2.00 -6.84
CA HIS A 70 -1.46 0.64 -7.24
C HIS A 70 -2.97 0.48 -7.28
N ILE A 71 -3.70 0.99 -6.30
CA ILE A 71 -5.15 0.74 -6.16
C ILE A 71 -6.04 1.70 -6.96
N HIS A 72 -5.52 2.85 -7.41
CA HIS A 72 -6.22 3.75 -8.33
C HIS A 72 -5.97 3.40 -9.80
N ASP A 73 -5.26 2.31 -10.05
CA ASP A 73 -5.26 1.67 -11.35
C ASP A 73 -6.63 1.03 -11.59
N ARG A 74 -7.12 1.11 -12.84
CA ARG A 74 -8.42 0.56 -13.27
C ARG A 74 -8.61 -0.92 -12.90
N ARG A 75 -7.51 -1.64 -12.66
CA ARG A 75 -7.47 -3.05 -12.22
C ARG A 75 -8.02 -3.30 -10.81
N TYR A 76 -8.02 -2.30 -9.94
CA TYR A 76 -8.42 -2.42 -8.54
C TYR A 76 -9.70 -1.64 -8.22
N LEU A 77 -10.18 -0.82 -9.16
CA LEU A 77 -11.33 0.03 -8.96
C LEU A 77 -12.62 -0.77 -8.75
N ASP A 78 -13.42 -0.26 -7.81
CA ASP A 78 -14.77 -0.71 -7.52
C ASP A 78 -15.66 -0.63 -8.79
N PRO A 79 -16.29 -1.74 -9.21
CA PRO A 79 -17.25 -1.73 -10.31
C PRO A 79 -18.40 -0.73 -10.13
N GLN A 80 -18.83 -0.47 -8.89
CA GLN A 80 -19.87 0.52 -8.60
C GLN A 80 -19.37 1.95 -8.79
N TYR A 81 -18.09 2.21 -8.51
CA TYR A 81 -17.46 3.50 -8.83
C TYR A 81 -17.48 3.77 -10.33
N PHE A 82 -17.16 2.78 -11.18
CA PHE A 82 -17.22 2.95 -12.63
C PHE A 82 -18.61 3.33 -13.16
N GLN A 83 -19.66 2.80 -12.55
CA GLN A 83 -21.04 3.04 -12.99
C GLN A 83 -21.58 4.37 -12.48
N SER A 84 -21.27 4.72 -11.24
CA SER A 84 -21.85 5.89 -10.56
C SER A 84 -20.98 7.15 -10.66
N SER A 85 -19.69 7.00 -10.98
CA SER A 85 -18.65 8.04 -10.82
C SER A 85 -18.57 8.62 -9.39
N GLN A 86 -19.17 7.97 -8.39
CA GLN A 86 -19.13 8.38 -6.99
C GLN A 86 -18.11 7.55 -6.23
N PHE A 87 -17.03 8.20 -5.81
CA PHE A 87 -16.04 7.57 -4.96
C PHE A 87 -16.53 7.58 -3.51
N THR A 88 -16.47 6.43 -2.84
CA THR A 88 -16.92 6.27 -1.46
C THR A 88 -15.91 5.48 -0.63
N GLU A 89 -16.06 5.50 0.69
CA GLU A 89 -15.28 4.63 1.59
C GLU A 89 -15.42 3.13 1.22
N LYS A 90 -16.54 2.72 0.61
CA LYS A 90 -16.74 1.35 0.13
C LYS A 90 -15.87 1.04 -1.09
N SER A 91 -15.60 2.02 -1.94
CA SER A 91 -14.73 1.87 -3.10
C SER A 91 -13.26 1.68 -2.68
N ASP A 92 -12.83 2.37 -1.61
CA ASP A 92 -11.52 2.13 -0.98
C ASP A 92 -11.42 0.72 -0.38
N VAL A 93 -12.46 0.28 0.34
CA VAL A 93 -12.52 -1.08 0.93
C VAL A 93 -12.46 -2.15 -0.16
N TYR A 94 -13.18 -1.98 -1.27
CA TYR A 94 -13.12 -2.89 -2.41
C TYR A 94 -11.68 -2.99 -2.96
N SER A 95 -11.06 -1.84 -3.23
CA SER A 95 -9.74 -1.78 -3.83
C SER A 95 -8.67 -2.40 -2.92
N PHE A 96 -8.79 -2.21 -1.61
CA PHE A 96 -7.98 -2.91 -0.62
C PHE A 96 -8.23 -4.43 -0.61
N GLY A 97 -9.48 -4.86 -0.79
CA GLY A 97 -9.83 -6.27 -0.96
C GLY A 97 -9.12 -6.90 -2.15
N VAL A 98 -9.05 -6.21 -3.30
CA VAL A 98 -8.30 -6.68 -4.47
C VAL A 98 -6.81 -6.86 -4.16
N VAL A 99 -6.20 -5.95 -3.38
CA VAL A 99 -4.80 -6.07 -2.94
C VAL A 99 -4.61 -7.29 -2.05
N LEU A 100 -5.53 -7.56 -1.12
CA LEU A 100 -5.48 -8.78 -0.31
C LEU A 100 -5.54 -10.03 -1.19
N VAL A 101 -6.40 -10.06 -2.21
CA VAL A 101 -6.49 -11.20 -3.13
C VAL A 101 -5.21 -11.35 -3.96
N GLU A 102 -4.63 -10.26 -4.46
CA GLU A 102 -3.31 -10.28 -5.13
C GLU A 102 -2.23 -10.88 -4.22
N LEU A 103 -2.22 -10.51 -2.94
CA LEU A 103 -1.26 -11.05 -1.96
C LEU A 103 -1.49 -12.53 -1.63
N LEU A 104 -2.76 -12.96 -1.56
CA LEU A 104 -3.13 -14.34 -1.23
C LEU A 104 -2.86 -15.31 -2.38
N THR A 105 -3.08 -14.87 -3.61
CA THR A 105 -2.95 -15.69 -4.83
C THR A 105 -1.57 -15.56 -5.48
N GLY A 106 -0.84 -14.48 -5.20
CA GLY A 106 0.40 -14.13 -5.93
C GLY A 106 0.15 -13.67 -7.37
N GLU A 107 -1.11 -13.54 -7.80
CA GLU A 107 -1.47 -13.19 -9.17
C GLU A 107 -1.79 -11.70 -9.33
N LYS A 108 -1.44 -11.14 -10.50
CA LYS A 108 -1.83 -9.77 -10.84
C LYS A 108 -3.35 -9.65 -11.02
N PRO A 109 -3.98 -8.51 -10.64
CA PRO A 109 -5.45 -8.40 -10.69
C PRO A 109 -6.06 -8.53 -12.09
N ILE A 110 -5.33 -8.10 -13.13
CA ILE A 110 -5.63 -8.38 -14.53
C ILE A 110 -4.44 -9.14 -15.13
N SER A 111 -4.70 -10.33 -15.67
CA SER A 111 -3.75 -11.11 -16.45
C SER A 111 -4.40 -11.58 -17.75
N SER A 112 -3.64 -11.57 -18.85
CA SER A 112 -4.09 -12.01 -20.17
C SER A 112 -4.21 -13.54 -20.31
N PHE A 113 -3.82 -14.30 -19.28
CA PHE A 113 -3.73 -15.75 -19.30
C PHE A 113 -4.82 -16.46 -18.50
N ARG A 114 -5.77 -15.73 -17.88
CA ARG A 114 -6.88 -16.40 -17.18
C ARG A 114 -7.90 -16.94 -18.19
N PRO A 115 -8.26 -18.24 -18.11
CA PRO A 115 -9.29 -18.79 -18.97
C PRO A 115 -10.65 -18.20 -18.61
N GLY A 116 -11.31 -17.59 -19.61
CA GLY A 116 -12.62 -16.94 -19.48
C GLY A 116 -12.58 -15.46 -19.84
N GLU A 117 -13.58 -15.00 -20.59
CA GLU A 117 -13.68 -13.59 -21.02
C GLU A 117 -13.92 -12.67 -19.80
N ASN A 118 -12.90 -11.89 -19.43
CA ASN A 118 -13.01 -10.67 -18.63
C ASN A 118 -13.63 -10.79 -17.23
N LYS A 119 -13.14 -11.72 -16.39
CA LYS A 119 -13.44 -11.69 -14.95
C LYS A 119 -12.19 -11.20 -14.19
N SER A 120 -12.31 -10.07 -13.49
CA SER A 120 -11.26 -9.53 -12.63
C SER A 120 -10.82 -10.58 -11.59
N LEU A 121 -9.63 -10.43 -11.01
CA LEU A 121 -9.16 -11.33 -9.94
C LEU A 121 -10.14 -11.44 -8.78
N ALA A 122 -10.79 -10.33 -8.42
CA ALA A 122 -11.84 -10.34 -7.42
C ALA A 122 -13.01 -11.26 -7.81
N THR A 123 -13.51 -11.15 -9.04
CA THR A 123 -14.61 -12.00 -9.51
C THR A 123 -14.21 -13.48 -9.56
N TYR A 124 -13.00 -13.78 -10.03
CA TYR A 124 -12.49 -15.16 -10.06
C TYR A 124 -12.34 -15.75 -8.65
N PHE A 125 -11.81 -14.96 -7.71
CA PHE A 125 -11.69 -15.36 -6.32
C PHE A 125 -13.06 -15.62 -5.68
N LEU A 126 -14.04 -14.74 -5.90
CA LEU A 126 -15.40 -14.91 -5.40
C LEU A 126 -16.07 -16.18 -5.96
N SER A 127 -15.97 -16.44 -7.27
CA SER A 127 -16.50 -17.69 -7.85
C SER A 127 -15.79 -18.92 -7.29
N SER A 128 -14.47 -18.86 -7.08
CA SER A 128 -13.72 -19.97 -6.49
C SER A 128 -14.11 -20.22 -5.03
N MET A 129 -14.47 -19.19 -4.27
CA MET A 129 -15.03 -19.31 -2.92
C MET A 129 -16.39 -20.01 -2.93
N GLU A 130 -17.30 -19.57 -3.81
CA GLU A 130 -18.64 -20.16 -3.97
C GLU A 130 -18.58 -21.63 -4.40
N GLU A 131 -17.60 -21.97 -5.24
CA GLU A 131 -17.39 -23.33 -5.76
C GLU A 131 -16.49 -24.18 -4.84
N ASN A 132 -16.12 -23.68 -3.66
CA ASN A 132 -15.28 -24.35 -2.66
C ASN A 132 -13.89 -24.80 -3.19
N ARG A 133 -13.33 -24.04 -4.14
CA ARG A 133 -12.02 -24.27 -4.78
C ARG A 133 -10.96 -23.23 -4.38
N LEU A 134 -11.14 -22.54 -3.24
CA LEU A 134 -10.22 -21.50 -2.77
C LEU A 134 -8.76 -21.99 -2.70
N PHE A 135 -8.52 -23.18 -2.16
CA PHE A 135 -7.16 -23.70 -1.97
C PHE A 135 -6.41 -23.94 -3.29
N GLU A 136 -7.11 -24.08 -4.40
CA GLU A 136 -6.50 -24.25 -5.73
C GLU A 136 -5.90 -22.95 -6.26
N ILE A 137 -6.39 -21.81 -5.78
CA ILE A 137 -6.00 -20.47 -6.29
C ILE A 137 -5.07 -19.72 -5.33
N LEU A 138 -4.89 -20.21 -4.10
CA LEU A 138 -3.97 -19.61 -3.14
C LEU A 138 -2.51 -19.91 -3.50
N ASP A 139 -1.64 -18.94 -3.26
CA ASP A 139 -0.20 -19.12 -3.43
C ASP A 139 0.32 -20.21 -2.47
N ALA A 140 1.14 -21.11 -2.98
CA ALA A 140 1.64 -22.25 -2.22
C ALA A 140 2.40 -21.85 -0.93
N GLN A 141 3.02 -20.67 -0.89
CA GLN A 141 3.69 -20.15 0.31
C GLN A 141 2.69 -19.69 1.38
N VAL A 142 1.52 -19.21 0.97
CA VAL A 142 0.43 -18.82 1.88
C VAL A 142 -0.17 -20.06 2.53
N VAL A 143 -0.45 -21.10 1.74
CA VAL A 143 -1.00 -22.38 2.24
C VAL A 143 -0.05 -23.03 3.25
N LYS A 144 1.24 -23.17 2.90
CA LYS A 144 2.26 -23.79 3.76
C LYS A 144 2.46 -23.09 5.11
N LYS A 145 2.20 -21.78 5.20
CA LYS A 145 2.30 -21.03 6.46
C LYS A 145 1.06 -21.23 7.34
N GLY A 146 -0.12 -21.37 6.75
CA GLY A 146 -1.37 -21.66 7.47
C GLY A 146 -1.29 -23.00 8.20
N GLU A 147 -0.83 -24.04 7.52
CA GLU A 147 -0.69 -25.39 8.10
C GLU A 147 0.29 -25.43 9.28
N LYS A 148 1.35 -24.61 9.25
CA LYS A 148 2.30 -24.50 10.38
C LYS A 148 1.75 -23.74 11.58
N ALA A 149 0.77 -22.87 11.39
CA ALA A 149 0.17 -22.08 12.46
C ALA A 149 -0.88 -22.87 13.25
N GLU A 150 -1.55 -23.85 12.63
CA GLU A 150 -2.56 -24.69 13.30
C GLU A 150 -1.96 -25.81 14.18
N ILE A 151 -0.65 -26.10 14.08
CA ILE A 151 0.04 -27.13 14.90
C ILE A 151 0.61 -26.54 16.20
N ARG A 152 0.11 -25.39 16.67
CA ARG A 152 0.53 -24.81 17.95
C ARG A 152 -0.66 -24.31 18.77
N ASN A 153 -1.52 -25.25 19.19
CA ASN A 153 -2.41 -25.10 20.35
C ASN A 153 -2.34 -26.36 21.20
#